data_AF-A0A8S3ZZ76-F1
#
_entry.id   AF-A0A8S3ZZ76-F1
#
_cell.length_a   1.000
_cell.length_b   1.000
_cell.length_c   1.000
_cell.angle_alpha   90.00
_cell.angle_beta   90.00
_cell.angle_gamma   90.00
#
_symmetry.space_group_name_H-M   'P 1'
#
loop_
_entity.id
_entity.type
_entity.pdbx_description
1 polymer ?
#
loop_
_entity_poly.entity_id
_entity_poly.type
_entity_poly.pdbx_seq_one_letter_code
_entity_poly.pdbx_strand_id
1 'polypeptide(L)'
;FPQVCSTAVYELEQTPTNVNLNSTSLPIVIRSPNFPNNYPNNINYTLSIRSEFDVLLLVLYFRHFNVEFEDICTWDALSLQGVKYCGTWLTGLVIPFSLPRLRSFTLDFKTDDVVPDSGFE
;
A
#
# COMPACT_ATOMS: atom_id res chain seq x y z
N PHE A 1 17.34 -2.89 -28.78
CA PHE A 1 16.00 -2.32 -28.58
C PHE A 1 15.67 -2.43 -27.10
N PRO A 2 15.60 -1.36 -26.32
CA PRO A 2 15.26 -1.50 -24.91
C PRO A 2 13.78 -1.84 -24.80
N GLN A 3 13.46 -2.96 -24.14
CA GLN A 3 12.10 -3.25 -23.68
C GLN A 3 11.71 -2.14 -22.70
N VAL A 4 10.69 -1.37 -23.05
CA VAL A 4 10.00 -0.49 -22.11
C VAL A 4 9.32 -1.43 -21.10
N CYS A 5 9.96 -1.62 -19.96
CA CYS A 5 9.36 -2.26 -18.80
C CYS A 5 8.19 -1.39 -18.33
N SER A 6 6.96 -1.72 -18.75
CA SER A 6 5.77 -1.01 -18.31
C SER A 6 5.54 -1.27 -16.82
N THR A 7 5.47 -0.21 -16.02
CA THR A 7 5.02 -0.28 -14.62
C THR A 7 3.54 -0.68 -14.58
N ALA A 8 3.19 -1.64 -13.73
CA ALA A 8 1.79 -1.97 -13.48
C ALA A 8 1.27 -1.08 -12.34
N VAL A 9 0.19 -0.33 -12.59
CA VAL A 9 -0.46 0.54 -11.60
C VAL A 9 -1.74 -0.14 -11.13
N TYR A 10 -1.89 -0.29 -9.83
CA TYR A 10 -3.07 -0.82 -9.16
C TYR A 10 -3.65 0.26 -8.26
N GLU A 11 -4.93 0.53 -8.44
CA GLU A 11 -5.69 1.36 -7.52
C GLU A 11 -6.39 0.44 -6.53
N LEU A 12 -6.38 0.82 -5.25
CA LEU A 12 -7.08 0.05 -4.23
C LEU A 12 -8.59 0.27 -4.40
N GLU A 13 -9.26 -0.70 -5.00
CA GLU A 13 -10.73 -0.74 -5.10
C GLU A 13 -11.38 -1.24 -3.81
N GLN A 14 -12.69 -1.22 -3.66
CA GLN A 14 -13.34 -1.66 -2.39
C GLN A 14 -13.21 -3.17 -2.09
N THR A 15 -12.77 -4.00 -3.04
CA THR A 15 -12.69 -5.46 -2.86
C THR A 15 -11.26 -5.92 -2.56
N PRO A 16 -10.99 -6.57 -1.40
CA PRO A 16 -9.66 -7.06 -1.05
C PRO A 16 -9.02 -7.88 -2.18
N THR A 17 -7.75 -7.62 -2.48
CA THR A 17 -7.02 -8.37 -3.50
C THR A 17 -5.86 -9.17 -2.92
N ASN A 18 -5.71 -10.39 -3.44
CA ASN A 18 -4.53 -11.19 -3.23
C ASN A 18 -3.64 -11.05 -4.47
N VAL A 19 -2.45 -10.47 -4.28
CA VAL A 19 -1.49 -10.33 -5.37
C VAL A 19 -0.43 -11.40 -5.19
N ASN A 20 -0.37 -12.33 -6.15
CA ASN A 20 0.70 -13.30 -6.23
C ASN A 20 1.84 -12.71 -7.07
N LEU A 21 2.93 -12.32 -6.41
CA LEU A 21 4.12 -11.80 -7.08
C LEU A 21 5.01 -12.96 -7.51
N ASN A 22 4.68 -13.56 -8.66
CA ASN A 22 5.55 -14.52 -9.31
C ASN A 22 6.75 -13.79 -9.94
N SER A 23 7.84 -13.63 -9.19
CA SER A 23 9.16 -13.13 -9.66
C SER A 23 9.09 -12.02 -10.72
N THR A 24 8.20 -11.05 -10.55
CA THR A 24 8.04 -9.96 -11.51
C THR A 24 9.14 -8.92 -11.28
N SER A 25 10.03 -8.74 -12.26
CA SER A 25 11.10 -7.74 -12.26
C SER A 25 10.61 -6.29 -12.46
N LEU A 26 9.30 -6.07 -12.39
CA LEU A 26 8.67 -4.78 -12.63
C LEU A 26 8.19 -4.17 -11.32
N PRO A 27 8.44 -2.87 -11.08
CA PRO A 27 7.84 -2.17 -9.97
C PRO A 27 6.32 -2.13 -10.16
N ILE A 28 5.61 -2.33 -9.06
CA ILE A 28 4.18 -2.19 -8.98
C ILE A 28 3.90 -0.89 -8.24
N VAL A 29 2.98 -0.10 -8.76
CA VAL A 29 2.50 1.13 -8.13
C VAL A 29 1.15 0.86 -7.53
N ILE A 30 0.97 1.22 -6.26
CA ILE A 30 -0.29 1.04 -5.53
C ILE A 30 -0.76 2.42 -5.11
N ARG A 31 -2.01 2.76 -5.43
CA ARG A 31 -2.61 4.05 -5.08
C ARG A 31 -3.84 3.87 -4.21
N SER A 32 -4.04 4.77 -3.24
CA SER A 32 -5.35 4.94 -2.62
C SER A 32 -6.41 5.29 -3.68
N PRO A 33 -7.69 4.94 -3.47
CA PRO A 33 -8.72 5.28 -4.44
C PRO A 33 -8.82 6.79 -4.66
N ASN A 34 -9.10 7.19 -5.89
CA ASN A 34 -9.17 8.56 -6.41
C ASN A 34 -7.85 9.34 -6.47
N PHE A 35 -6.70 8.76 -6.08
CA PHE A 35 -5.42 9.47 -6.08
C PHE A 35 -5.13 10.11 -7.45
N PRO A 36 -4.76 11.41 -7.51
CA PRO A 36 -4.27 12.26 -6.42
C PRO A 36 -5.36 13.07 -5.68
N ASN A 37 -6.64 12.86 -6.00
CA ASN A 37 -7.74 13.48 -5.26
C ASN A 37 -8.00 12.74 -3.95
N ASN A 38 -8.88 13.30 -3.12
CA ASN A 38 -9.17 12.73 -1.81
C ASN A 38 -9.81 11.34 -1.92
N TYR A 39 -9.37 10.43 -1.07
CA TYR A 39 -9.94 9.09 -0.99
C TYR A 39 -11.38 9.12 -0.44
N PRO A 40 -12.22 8.12 -0.74
CA PRO A 40 -13.53 7.99 -0.10
C PRO A 40 -13.46 7.70 1.41
N ASN A 41 -14.53 8.07 2.12
CA ASN A 41 -14.75 7.65 3.50
C ASN A 41 -15.16 6.17 3.56
N ASN A 42 -15.04 5.54 4.72
CA ASN A 42 -15.46 4.17 5.02
C ASN A 42 -14.78 3.09 4.16
N ILE A 43 -13.53 3.30 3.77
CA ILE A 43 -12.73 2.28 3.08
C ILE A 43 -12.37 1.20 4.09
N ASN A 44 -12.46 -0.05 3.65
CA ASN A 44 -11.93 -1.19 4.39
C ASN A 44 -11.31 -2.15 3.40
N TYR A 45 -10.03 -1.92 3.11
CA TYR A 45 -9.30 -2.65 2.10
C TYR A 45 -8.08 -3.36 2.67
N THR A 46 -7.86 -4.60 2.21
CA THR A 46 -6.65 -5.36 2.50
C THR A 46 -6.04 -5.87 1.20
N LEU A 47 -4.77 -5.51 0.96
CA LEU A 47 -3.89 -6.15 -0.01
C LEU A 47 -3.03 -7.18 0.71
N SER A 48 -3.02 -8.41 0.20
CA SER A 48 -2.12 -9.46 0.69
C SER A 48 -1.15 -9.90 -0.42
N ILE A 49 0.14 -9.80 -0.13
CA ILE A 49 1.23 -10.28 -0.97
C ILE A 49 1.79 -11.55 -0.31
N ARG A 50 1.74 -12.68 -1.00
CA ARG A 50 2.21 -13.96 -0.44
C ARG A 50 3.49 -14.43 -1.12
N SER A 51 4.46 -14.84 -0.32
CA SER A 51 5.61 -15.62 -0.79
C SER A 51 5.22 -17.10 -0.87
N GLU A 52 5.51 -17.75 -2.00
CA GLU A 52 5.23 -19.17 -2.21
C GLU A 52 6.47 -20.03 -1.97
N PHE A 53 7.49 -19.91 -2.82
CA PHE A 53 8.62 -20.83 -2.87
C PHE A 53 9.87 -20.31 -2.17
N ASP A 54 10.17 -19.02 -2.28
CA ASP A 54 11.41 -18.40 -1.80
C ASP A 54 11.16 -17.15 -0.93
N VAL A 55 12.17 -16.74 -0.17
CA VAL A 55 12.16 -15.45 0.53
C VAL A 55 12.08 -14.33 -0.50
N LEU A 56 11.13 -13.41 -0.30
CA LEU A 56 10.93 -12.25 -1.18
C LEU A 56 11.38 -10.98 -0.45
N LEU A 57 12.23 -10.18 -1.09
CA LEU A 57 12.53 -8.83 -0.61
C LEU A 57 11.53 -7.85 -1.23
N LEU A 58 10.65 -7.30 -0.41
CA LEU A 58 9.77 -6.21 -0.78
C LEU A 58 10.48 -4.88 -0.48
N VAL A 59 10.47 -3.96 -1.43
CA VAL A 59 10.96 -2.59 -1.23
C VAL A 59 9.80 -1.66 -1.48
N LEU A 60 9.23 -1.12 -0.41
CA LEU A 60 8.13 -0.18 -0.47
C LEU A 60 8.71 1.23 -0.58
N TYR A 61 8.25 2.00 -1.57
CA TYR A 61 8.65 3.38 -1.75
C TYR A 61 7.40 4.24 -1.85
N PHE A 62 7.22 5.13 -0.87
CA PHE A 62 6.08 6.04 -0.79
C PHE A 62 6.45 7.36 -1.47
N ARG A 63 5.98 7.56 -2.70
CA ARG A 63 6.17 8.82 -3.43
C ARG A 63 5.30 9.93 -2.87
N HIS A 64 4.12 9.56 -2.38
CA HIS A 64 3.20 10.47 -1.70
C HIS A 64 2.52 9.73 -0.56
N PHE A 65 2.34 10.41 0.57
CA PHE A 65 1.56 9.91 1.69
C PHE A 65 0.95 11.07 2.46
N ASN A 66 -0.37 11.15 2.46
CA ASN A 66 -1.16 12.09 3.24
C ASN A 66 -2.50 11.42 3.57
N VAL A 67 -2.59 10.92 4.80
CA VAL A 67 -3.77 10.26 5.38
C VAL A 67 -4.16 11.06 6.63
N GLU A 68 -5.45 11.16 6.97
CA GLU A 68 -5.91 11.97 8.09
C GLU A 68 -5.08 11.71 9.36
N PHE A 69 -4.55 12.76 9.97
CA PHE A 69 -3.63 12.65 11.11
C PHE A 69 -4.39 12.55 12.44
N GLU A 70 -4.00 11.56 13.24
CA GLU A 70 -4.35 11.41 14.66
C GLU A 70 -3.16 10.78 15.40
N ASP A 71 -2.99 11.09 16.69
CA ASP A 71 -1.79 10.73 17.45
C ASP A 71 -1.46 9.22 17.42
N ILE A 72 -2.47 8.35 17.31
CA ILE A 72 -2.32 6.89 17.23
C ILE A 72 -2.95 6.27 15.97
N CYS A 73 -3.27 7.08 14.95
CA CYS A 73 -3.86 6.69 13.67
C CYS A 73 -5.09 5.77 13.84
N THR A 74 -6.05 6.20 14.66
CA THR A 74 -7.29 5.46 14.90
C THR A 74 -8.46 5.86 14.01
N TRP A 75 -8.43 7.06 13.43
CA TRP A 75 -9.38 7.52 12.41
C TRP A 75 -9.06 6.86 11.07
N ASP A 76 -8.19 7.48 10.27
CA ASP A 76 -7.65 6.88 9.06
C ASP A 76 -6.26 6.28 9.27
N ALA A 77 -5.99 5.15 8.62
CA ALA A 77 -4.68 4.53 8.69
C ALA A 77 -4.35 3.65 7.48
N LEU A 78 -3.11 3.76 7.02
CA LEU A 78 -2.45 2.69 6.29
C LEU A 78 -1.68 1.82 7.29
N SER A 79 -2.04 0.55 7.39
CA SER A 79 -1.34 -0.44 8.22
C SER A 79 -0.45 -1.31 7.35
N LEU A 80 0.84 -1.37 7.68
CA LEU A 80 1.80 -2.30 7.10
C LEU A 80 2.09 -3.36 8.14
N GLN A 81 1.67 -4.62 7.90
CA GLN A 81 1.84 -5.73 8.85
C GLN A 81 1.31 -5.43 10.27
N GLY A 82 0.20 -4.70 10.35
CA GLY A 82 -0.44 -4.31 11.62
C GLY A 82 0.13 -3.06 12.28
N VAL A 83 1.21 -2.47 11.74
CA VAL A 83 1.72 -1.17 12.21
C VAL A 83 1.04 -0.06 11.43
N LYS A 84 0.35 0.84 12.13
CA LYS A 84 -0.43 1.92 11.53
C LYS A 84 0.40 3.17 11.27
N TYR A 85 0.10 3.82 10.15
CA TYR A 85 0.68 5.09 9.72
C TYR A 85 -0.41 6.01 9.21
N CYS A 86 -0.28 7.30 9.52
CA CYS A 86 -1.18 8.36 9.10
C CYS A 86 -0.42 9.70 9.03
N GLY A 87 -1.12 10.79 8.77
CA GLY A 87 -0.51 12.08 8.44
C GLY A 87 0.35 11.98 7.19
N THR A 88 1.53 12.61 7.24
CA THR A 88 2.50 12.63 6.13
C THR A 88 3.74 11.79 6.38
N TRP A 89 3.71 10.93 7.42
CA TRP A 89 4.90 10.27 7.97
C TRP A 89 5.70 9.44 6.98
N LEU A 90 5.04 8.81 6.00
CA LEU A 90 5.71 7.92 5.05
C LEU A 90 6.23 8.63 3.79
N THR A 91 5.93 9.91 3.57
CA THR A 91 6.32 10.59 2.32
C THR A 91 7.84 10.57 2.13
N GLY A 92 8.28 10.01 1.00
CA GLY A 92 9.69 9.90 0.64
C GLY A 92 10.45 8.76 1.33
N LEU A 93 9.81 7.97 2.19
CA LEU A 93 10.45 6.84 2.86
C LEU A 93 10.56 5.62 1.95
N VAL A 94 11.65 4.89 2.12
CA VAL A 94 11.88 3.57 1.53
C VAL A 94 11.94 2.55 2.66
N ILE A 95 11.02 1.60 2.66
CA ILE A 95 10.90 0.58 3.69
C ILE A 95 11.20 -0.80 3.07
N PRO A 96 12.37 -1.39 3.36
CA PRO A 96 12.65 -2.77 2.98
C PRO A 96 11.95 -3.74 3.93
N PHE A 97 11.33 -4.78 3.37
CA PHE A 97 10.69 -5.86 4.13
C PHE A 97 11.11 -7.21 3.57
N SER A 98 11.75 -8.03 4.41
CA SER A 98 12.07 -9.42 4.07
C SER A 98 10.86 -10.29 4.39
N LEU A 99 10.19 -10.80 3.35
CA LEU A 99 9.04 -11.68 3.47
C LEU A 99 9.50 -13.15 3.41
N PRO A 100 9.43 -13.89 4.54
CA PRO A 100 9.86 -15.28 4.55
C PRO A 100 8.99 -16.17 3.67
N ARG A 101 9.55 -17.31 3.28
CA ARG A 101 8.84 -18.37 2.56
C ARG A 101 7.51 -18.74 3.24
N LEU A 102 6.45 -18.91 2.44
CA LEU A 102 5.10 -19.29 2.87
C LEU A 102 4.44 -18.30 3.85
N ARG A 103 4.91 -17.05 3.89
CA ARG A 103 4.31 -15.94 4.66
C ARG A 103 3.65 -14.93 3.73
N SER A 104 2.82 -14.09 4.34
CA SER A 104 2.15 -12.99 3.66
C SER A 104 2.57 -11.64 4.25
N PHE A 105 2.62 -10.64 3.39
CA PHE A 105 2.67 -9.24 3.71
C PHE A 105 1.30 -8.61 3.51
N THR A 106 0.78 -7.92 4.53
CA THR A 106 -0.49 -7.22 4.45
C THR A 106 -0.29 -5.72 4.46
N LEU A 107 -1.02 -5.07 3.56
CA LEU A 107 -1.26 -3.63 3.55
C LEU A 107 -2.76 -3.44 3.73
N ASP A 108 -3.14 -2.78 4.81
CA ASP A 108 -4.53 -2.55 5.19
C ASP A 108 -4.81 -1.05 5.17
N PHE A 109 -5.69 -0.58 4.29
CA PHE A 109 -6.12 0.81 4.27
C PHE A 109 -7.54 0.91 4.81
N LYS A 110 -7.71 1.67 5.89
CA LYS A 110 -9.00 1.88 6.54
C LYS A 110 -9.22 3.36 6.77
N THR A 111 -10.43 3.82 6.46
CA THR A 111 -10.85 5.20 6.69
C THR A 111 -12.16 5.25 7.47
N ASP A 112 -12.36 6.32 8.23
CA ASP A 112 -13.58 6.56 8.99
C ASP A 112 -14.66 7.26 8.15
N ASP A 113 -15.69 7.84 8.75
CA ASP A 113 -16.83 8.43 8.05
C ASP A 113 -16.65 9.90 7.64
N VAL A 114 -15.52 10.55 7.95
CA VAL A 114 -15.27 11.98 7.69
C VAL A 114 -13.82 12.26 7.24
N VAL A 115 -13.53 13.55 6.96
CA VAL A 115 -12.19 14.13 6.71
C VAL A 115 -11.21 13.29 5.86
N PRO A 116 -11.49 13.11 4.55
CA PRO A 116 -10.54 12.43 3.69
C PRO A 116 -9.42 13.37 3.23
N ASP A 117 -8.23 12.79 3.04
CA ASP A 117 -7.05 13.43 2.45
C ASP A 117 -6.67 12.82 1.09
N SER A 118 -5.60 13.32 0.46
CA SER A 118 -5.15 12.88 -0.88
C SER A 118 -4.65 11.42 -0.96
N GLY A 119 -4.41 10.76 0.18
CA GLY A 119 -4.02 9.36 0.25
C GLY A 119 -2.55 9.09 -0.08
N PHE A 120 -2.25 8.03 -0.83
CA PHE A 120 -0.88 7.56 -1.03
C PHE A 120 -0.60 6.93 -2.39
N GLU A 121 0.70 6.87 -2.73
CA GLU A 121 1.30 6.21 -3.91
C GLU A 121 2.67 5.59 -3.60
#